data_AF-A0A7L3G1W8-F1
#
_entry.id   AF-A0A7L3G1W8-F1
#
_cell.length_a   1.000
_cell.length_b   1.000
_cell.length_c   1.000
_cell.angle_alpha   90.00
_cell.angle_beta   90.00
_cell.angle_gamma   90.00
#
_symmetry.space_group_name_H-M   'P 1'
#
loop_
_entity.id
_entity.type
_entity.pdbx_description
1 polymer ?
#
loop_
_entity_poly.entity_id
_entity_poly.type
_entity_poly.pdbx_seq_one_letter_code
_entity_poly.pdbx_strand_id
1 'polypeptide(L)'
;TAARSQDLAPCATCGRHFAWDILLRHDPICRKVFNKKHKPFHSLKQRLRGTEITAVRKQHPKMKQPEKKSNGRQHHEDFINAIPPAKQFTKALKKGHPLPPPPPPSINPDYIQCPYCSRRFNEAAAQRHVKFCEEQAACCAFAVKTSRQGLGKQPATQRKCPTLTPAVLSLQKRRQECANRDET
;
A
#
# COMPACT_ATOMS: atom_id res chain seq x y z
N THR A 1 -12.59 46.94 1.21
CA THR A 1 -13.04 47.00 -0.20
C THR A 1 -14.30 46.18 -0.32
N ALA A 2 -15.45 46.84 -0.51
CA ALA A 2 -16.78 46.24 -0.45
C ALA A 2 -16.98 45.21 -1.58
N ALA A 3 -17.43 44.01 -1.20
CA ALA A 3 -17.83 42.97 -2.14
C ALA A 3 -19.06 43.44 -2.90
N ARG A 4 -18.88 43.80 -4.17
CA ARG A 4 -19.98 44.11 -5.09
C ARG A 4 -20.79 42.83 -5.25
N SER A 5 -21.97 42.78 -4.63
CA SER A 5 -22.99 41.75 -4.81
C SER A 5 -23.25 41.63 -6.31
N GLN A 6 -22.60 40.68 -6.97
CA GLN A 6 -22.89 40.43 -8.37
C GLN A 6 -24.26 39.76 -8.43
N ASP A 7 -25.13 40.24 -9.32
CA ASP A 7 -26.39 39.59 -9.65
C ASP A 7 -26.09 38.19 -10.22
N LEU A 8 -26.01 37.22 -9.32
CA LEU A 8 -25.72 35.84 -9.61
C LEU A 8 -27.05 35.11 -9.77
N ALA A 9 -27.31 34.60 -10.97
CA ALA A 9 -28.49 33.80 -11.27
C ALA A 9 -28.13 32.30 -11.28
N PRO A 10 -28.99 31.42 -10.73
CA PRO A 10 -28.78 29.98 -10.78
C PRO A 10 -29.07 29.40 -12.17
N CYS A 11 -28.27 28.42 -12.60
CA CYS A 11 -28.57 27.62 -13.79
C CYS A 11 -29.70 26.63 -13.50
N ALA A 12 -30.73 26.61 -14.35
CA ALA A 12 -31.89 25.72 -14.21
C ALA A 12 -31.54 24.21 -14.28
N THR A 13 -30.40 23.85 -14.88
CA THR A 13 -30.01 22.44 -15.07
C THR A 13 -29.12 21.91 -13.93
N CYS A 14 -28.16 22.70 -13.43
CA CYS A 14 -27.21 22.24 -12.41
C CYS A 14 -27.25 23.01 -11.09
N GLY A 15 -28.07 24.05 -10.96
CA GLY A 15 -28.24 24.83 -9.72
C GLY A 15 -27.04 25.69 -9.31
N ARG A 16 -25.95 25.72 -10.11
CA ARG A 16 -24.80 26.59 -9.85
C ARG A 16 -25.13 28.05 -10.19
N HIS A 17 -24.60 28.98 -9.41
CA HIS A 17 -24.85 30.41 -9.53
C HIS A 17 -23.76 31.07 -10.38
N PHE A 18 -24.16 31.85 -11.37
CA PHE A 18 -23.25 32.52 -12.31
C PHE A 18 -23.68 33.97 -12.54
N ALA A 19 -22.72 34.84 -12.87
CA ALA A 19 -23.04 36.15 -13.41
C ALA A 19 -23.73 35.99 -14.77
N TRP A 20 -24.56 36.96 -15.17
CA TRP A 20 -25.41 36.86 -16.36
C TRP A 20 -24.65 36.49 -17.66
N ASP A 21 -23.51 37.14 -17.94
CA ASP A 21 -22.69 36.84 -19.13
C ASP A 21 -22.16 35.40 -19.14
N ILE A 22 -21.78 34.88 -17.97
CA ILE A 22 -21.30 33.50 -17.83
C ILE A 22 -22.48 32.53 -17.93
N LEU A 23 -23.63 32.86 -17.36
CA LEU A 23 -24.84 32.04 -17.43
C LEU A 23 -25.29 31.82 -18.88
N LEU A 24 -25.20 32.87 -19.71
CA LEU A 24 -25.55 32.81 -21.13
C LEU A 24 -24.72 31.77 -21.90
N ARG A 25 -23.42 31.65 -21.59
CA ARG A 25 -22.54 30.63 -22.19
C ARG A 25 -22.66 29.27 -21.50
N HIS A 26 -22.96 29.27 -20.21
CA HIS A 26 -23.07 28.09 -19.38
C HIS A 26 -24.32 27.25 -19.70
N ASP A 27 -25.50 27.88 -19.86
CA ASP A 27 -26.78 27.16 -20.04
C ASP A 27 -26.77 26.13 -21.18
N PRO A 28 -26.35 26.48 -22.42
CA PRO A 28 -26.36 25.51 -23.52
C PRO A 28 -25.39 24.33 -23.30
N ILE A 29 -24.24 24.58 -22.66
CA ILE A 29 -23.23 23.55 -22.37
C ILE A 29 -23.72 22.65 -21.24
N CYS A 30 -24.21 23.24 -20.16
CA CYS A 30 -24.70 22.54 -18.99
C CYS A 30 -25.85 21.61 -19.36
N ARG A 31 -26.81 22.10 -20.15
CA ARG A 31 -27.93 21.31 -20.68
C ARG A 31 -27.43 20.10 -21.50
N LYS A 32 -26.45 20.32 -22.37
CA LYS A 32 -25.87 19.26 -23.22
C LYS A 32 -25.14 18.19 -22.41
N VAL A 33 -24.38 18.58 -21.39
CA VAL A 33 -23.63 17.64 -20.53
C VAL A 33 -24.57 16.88 -19.60
N PHE A 34 -25.55 17.56 -19.02
CA PHE A 34 -26.45 16.95 -18.03
C PHE A 34 -27.47 16.00 -18.67
N ASN A 35 -28.01 16.33 -19.85
CA ASN A 35 -28.95 15.47 -20.55
C ASN A 35 -28.28 14.30 -21.28
N LYS A 36 -26.98 14.39 -21.56
CA LYS A 36 -26.23 13.30 -22.20
C LYS A 36 -25.75 12.29 -21.16
N LYS A 37 -26.46 11.16 -21.05
CA LYS A 37 -25.99 10.01 -20.28
C LYS A 37 -24.74 9.41 -20.96
N HIS A 38 -23.56 9.68 -20.39
CA HIS A 38 -22.32 9.05 -20.83
C HIS A 38 -22.29 7.57 -20.44
N LYS A 39 -21.73 6.73 -21.31
CA LYS A 39 -21.51 5.31 -20.99
C LYS A 39 -20.58 5.21 -19.77
N PRO A 40 -20.85 4.32 -18.79
CA PRO A 40 -19.95 4.11 -17.67
C PRO A 40 -18.52 3.87 -18.14
N PHE A 41 -17.58 4.59 -17.53
CA PHE A 41 -16.17 4.49 -17.89
C PHE A 41 -15.61 3.14 -17.45
N HIS A 42 -15.23 2.30 -18.42
CA HIS A 42 -14.66 0.99 -18.12
C HIS A 42 -13.13 1.07 -18.10
N SER A 43 -12.55 1.17 -16.90
CA SER A 43 -11.11 1.38 -16.69
C SER A 43 -10.21 0.37 -17.40
N LEU A 44 -10.56 -0.92 -17.36
CA LEU A 44 -9.83 -1.97 -18.07
C LEU A 44 -9.86 -1.74 -19.59
N LYS A 45 -10.99 -1.29 -20.13
CA LYS A 45 -11.12 -1.06 -21.57
C LYS A 45 -10.29 0.15 -22.00
N GLN A 46 -10.21 1.18 -21.16
CA GLN A 46 -9.33 2.32 -21.40
C GLN A 46 -7.85 1.93 -21.35
N ARG A 47 -7.43 1.11 -20.37
CA ARG A 47 -6.04 0.64 -20.27
C ARG A 47 -5.62 -0.24 -21.44
N LEU A 48 -6.54 -1.05 -21.96
CA LEU A 48 -6.27 -1.95 -23.09
C LEU A 48 -6.39 -1.25 -24.46
N ARG A 49 -6.96 -0.03 -24.51
CA ARG A 49 -7.09 0.73 -25.75
C ARG A 49 -5.69 1.14 -26.23
N GLY A 50 -5.27 0.66 -27.39
CA GLY A 50 -3.95 0.96 -27.97
C GLY A 50 -2.82 0.04 -27.48
N THR A 51 -3.15 -1.06 -26.80
CA THR A 51 -2.19 -2.12 -26.48
C THR A 51 -2.61 -3.41 -27.18
N GLU A 52 -1.66 -4.19 -27.70
CA GLU A 52 -1.91 -5.48 -28.36
C GLU A 52 -2.47 -6.57 -27.42
N ILE A 53 -2.62 -6.25 -26.12
CA ILE A 53 -3.04 -7.17 -25.07
C ILE A 53 -4.56 -7.36 -25.15
N THR A 54 -5.00 -8.38 -25.88
CA THR A 54 -6.42 -8.58 -26.22
C THR A 54 -7.28 -9.05 -25.04
N ALA A 55 -6.70 -9.66 -24.00
CA ALA A 55 -7.45 -10.07 -22.80
C ALA A 55 -6.53 -10.38 -21.62
N VAL A 56 -6.49 -9.51 -20.60
CA VAL A 56 -6.16 -9.98 -19.25
C VAL A 56 -7.37 -10.79 -18.79
N ARG A 57 -7.28 -12.13 -18.83
CA ARG A 57 -8.25 -13.03 -18.22
C ARG A 57 -8.49 -12.54 -16.79
N LYS A 58 -9.70 -12.06 -16.49
CA LYS A 58 -10.16 -11.92 -15.11
C LYS A 58 -10.07 -13.31 -14.51
N GLN A 59 -9.11 -13.54 -13.62
CA GLN A 59 -9.14 -14.75 -12.81
C GLN A 59 -10.44 -14.67 -12.01
N HIS A 60 -11.39 -15.54 -12.34
CA HIS A 60 -12.53 -15.78 -11.48
C HIS A 60 -11.97 -16.14 -10.09
N PRO A 61 -12.54 -15.59 -9.00
CA PRO A 61 -12.16 -16.02 -7.66
C PRO A 61 -12.33 -17.53 -7.59
N LYS A 62 -11.22 -18.26 -7.42
CA LYS A 62 -11.27 -19.71 -7.20
C LYS A 62 -12.13 -19.95 -5.96
N MET A 63 -13.09 -20.88 -6.06
CA MET A 63 -13.98 -21.26 -4.97
C MET A 63 -13.16 -21.46 -3.69
N LYS A 64 -13.60 -20.77 -2.63
CA LYS A 64 -12.90 -20.73 -1.36
C LYS A 64 -12.97 -22.10 -0.68
N GLN A 65 -11.80 -22.53 -0.20
CA GLN A 65 -11.65 -23.48 0.90
C GLN A 65 -12.58 -23.10 2.07
N PRO A 66 -13.03 -24.05 2.92
CA PRO A 66 -13.90 -23.76 4.05
C PRO A 66 -13.35 -22.59 4.86
N GLU A 67 -14.08 -21.46 4.86
CA GLU A 67 -13.68 -20.25 5.56
C GLU A 67 -13.58 -20.57 7.05
N LYS A 68 -12.37 -20.48 7.61
CA LYS A 68 -12.20 -20.41 9.06
C LYS A 68 -13.03 -19.22 9.53
N LYS A 69 -13.96 -19.46 10.46
CA LYS A 69 -14.90 -18.47 10.99
C LYS A 69 -14.10 -17.24 11.40
N SER A 70 -14.38 -16.10 10.78
CA SER A 70 -13.65 -14.86 11.09
C SER A 70 -13.89 -14.47 12.54
N ASN A 71 -12.84 -14.22 13.31
CA ASN A 71 -12.88 -13.75 14.70
C ASN A 71 -13.34 -12.28 14.83
N GLY A 72 -14.27 -11.81 13.99
CA GLY A 72 -14.71 -10.42 13.93
C GLY A 72 -15.27 -9.89 15.25
N ARG A 73 -16.00 -10.74 15.99
CA ARG A 73 -16.51 -10.40 17.33
C ARG A 73 -15.37 -10.17 18.33
N GLN A 74 -14.37 -11.05 18.33
CA GLN A 74 -13.19 -10.93 19.18
C GLN A 74 -12.39 -9.65 18.84
N HIS A 75 -12.11 -9.40 17.56
CA HIS A 75 -11.39 -8.19 17.14
C HIS A 75 -12.14 -6.89 17.49
N HIS A 76 -13.48 -6.92 17.43
CA HIS A 76 -14.30 -5.78 17.85
C HIS A 76 -14.23 -5.58 19.36
N GLU A 77 -14.40 -6.64 20.15
CA GLU A 77 -14.31 -6.60 21.61
C GLU A 77 -12.91 -6.13 22.07
N ASP A 78 -11.83 -6.64 21.45
CA ASP A 78 -10.45 -6.20 21.71
C ASP A 78 -10.28 -4.69 21.44
N PHE A 79 -10.86 -4.19 20.35
CA PHE A 79 -10.79 -2.77 20.01
C PHE A 79 -11.56 -1.90 21.02
N ILE A 80 -12.77 -2.29 21.39
CA ILE A 80 -13.57 -1.57 22.39
C ILE A 80 -12.87 -1.56 23.74
N ASN A 81 -12.27 -2.67 24.16
CA ASN A 81 -11.54 -2.78 25.42
C ASN A 81 -10.24 -1.96 25.45
N ALA A 82 -9.59 -1.73 24.30
CA ALA A 82 -8.36 -0.95 24.22
C ALA A 82 -8.56 0.58 24.37
N ILE A 83 -9.75 1.10 24.06
CA ILE A 83 -10.00 2.56 24.06
C ILE A 83 -9.99 3.17 25.49
N PRO A 84 -10.71 2.63 26.49
CA PRO A 84 -10.73 3.18 27.85
C PRO A 84 -9.35 3.31 28.51
N PRO A 85 -8.48 2.28 28.55
CA PRO A 85 -7.17 2.39 29.18
C PRO A 85 -6.26 3.40 28.47
N ALA A 86 -6.33 3.50 27.13
CA ALA A 86 -5.59 4.54 26.39
C ALA A 86 -6.03 5.97 26.78
N LYS A 87 -7.34 6.19 26.98
CA LYS A 87 -7.87 7.46 27.49
C LYS A 87 -7.45 7.72 28.95
N GLN A 88 -7.36 6.69 29.79
CA GLN A 88 -6.89 6.84 31.17
C GLN A 88 -5.40 7.17 31.22
N PHE A 89 -4.57 6.52 30.40
CA PHE A 89 -3.14 6.80 30.30
C PHE A 89 -2.87 8.26 29.92
N THR A 90 -3.56 8.76 28.88
CA THR A 90 -3.42 10.17 28.46
C THR A 90 -3.90 11.16 29.53
N LYS A 91 -4.93 10.82 30.32
CA LYS A 91 -5.39 11.63 31.46
C LYS A 91 -4.37 11.62 32.61
N ALA A 92 -3.79 10.48 32.94
CA ALA A 92 -2.78 10.35 33.99
C ALA A 92 -1.53 11.17 33.66
N LEU A 93 -1.05 11.08 32.41
CA LEU A 93 0.10 11.86 31.93
C LEU A 93 -0.12 13.36 32.03
N LYS A 94 -1.33 13.85 31.69
CA LYS A 94 -1.69 15.27 31.81
C LYS A 94 -1.80 15.75 33.25
N LYS A 95 -2.23 14.88 34.17
CA LYS A 95 -2.43 15.21 35.59
C LYS A 95 -1.18 14.98 36.45
N GLY A 96 -0.09 14.49 35.89
CA GLY A 96 1.13 14.15 36.64
C GLY A 96 0.94 13.01 37.65
N HIS A 97 -0.10 12.19 37.47
CA HIS A 97 -0.37 11.04 38.34
C HIS A 97 0.41 9.81 37.83
N PRO A 98 0.85 8.88 38.71
CA PRO A 98 1.51 7.64 38.29
C PRO A 98 0.72 6.93 37.19
N LEU A 99 1.47 6.44 36.20
CA LEU A 99 0.89 5.78 35.04
C LEU A 99 0.21 4.47 35.48
N PRO A 100 -1.01 4.18 34.97
CA PRO A 100 -1.62 2.88 35.19
C PRO A 100 -0.72 1.78 34.60
N PRO A 101 -0.66 0.59 35.21
CA PRO A 101 0.12 -0.52 34.68
C PRO A 101 -0.32 -0.83 33.24
N PRO A 102 0.63 -1.16 32.34
CA PRO A 102 0.30 -1.41 30.94
C PRO A 102 -0.72 -2.54 30.83
N PRO A 103 -1.80 -2.37 30.04
CA PRO A 103 -2.79 -3.43 29.87
C PRO A 103 -2.13 -4.69 29.30
N PRO A 104 -2.61 -5.89 29.66
CA PRO A 104 -2.10 -7.13 29.10
C PRO A 104 -2.15 -7.09 27.57
N PRO A 105 -1.10 -7.55 26.87
CA PRO A 105 -1.12 -7.59 25.42
C PRO A 105 -2.26 -8.50 24.95
N SER A 106 -3.22 -7.94 24.19
CA SER A 106 -4.24 -8.73 23.50
C SER A 106 -3.54 -9.57 22.41
N ILE A 107 -3.32 -10.85 22.72
CA ILE A 107 -2.70 -11.80 21.82
C ILE A 107 -3.82 -12.41 20.98
N ASN A 108 -3.94 -11.93 19.74
CA ASN A 108 -4.80 -12.60 18.76
C ASN A 108 -4.31 -14.06 18.57
N PRO A 109 -5.18 -15.08 18.77
CA PRO A 109 -4.80 -16.49 18.68
C PRO A 109 -4.49 -16.93 17.24
N ASP A 110 -4.97 -16.22 16.23
CA ASP A 110 -4.78 -16.55 14.80
C ASP A 110 -3.39 -16.21 14.24
N TYR A 111 -2.53 -15.58 15.05
CA TYR A 111 -1.22 -15.12 14.61
C TYR A 111 -0.13 -16.14 14.93
N ILE A 112 0.52 -16.65 13.88
CA ILE A 112 1.65 -17.58 13.94
C ILE A 112 2.95 -16.77 14.10
N GLN A 113 3.81 -17.20 15.02
CA GLN A 113 5.12 -16.59 15.23
C GLN A 113 6.16 -17.21 14.28
N CYS A 114 6.94 -16.37 13.62
CA CYS A 114 8.06 -16.82 12.79
C CYS A 114 9.22 -17.31 13.68
N PRO A 115 9.78 -18.52 13.45
CA PRO A 115 10.87 -19.05 14.27
C PRO A 115 12.21 -18.32 14.08
N TYR A 116 12.40 -17.61 12.95
CA TYR A 116 13.68 -16.96 12.62
C TYR A 116 13.77 -15.50 13.11
N CYS A 117 12.67 -14.74 13.06
CA CYS A 117 12.67 -13.32 13.44
C CYS A 117 11.71 -12.97 14.58
N SER A 118 11.01 -13.96 15.15
CA SER A 118 10.04 -13.80 16.24
C SER A 118 8.84 -12.87 15.96
N ARG A 119 8.72 -12.33 14.74
CA ARG A 119 7.55 -11.52 14.32
C ARG A 119 6.32 -12.40 14.14
N ARG A 120 5.14 -11.87 14.48
CA ARG A 120 3.84 -12.58 14.40
C ARG A 120 3.08 -12.14 13.15
N PHE A 121 2.54 -13.11 12.41
CA PHE A 121 1.78 -12.87 11.17
C PHE A 121 0.50 -13.70 11.14
N ASN A 122 -0.50 -13.27 10.38
CA ASN A 122 -1.62 -14.16 10.03
C ASN A 122 -1.11 -15.35 9.17
N GLU A 123 -1.85 -16.47 9.14
CA GLU A 123 -1.42 -17.71 8.46
C GLU A 123 -0.91 -17.51 7.03
N ALA A 124 -1.66 -16.80 6.18
CA ALA A 124 -1.28 -16.57 4.78
C ALA A 124 -0.04 -15.68 4.63
N ALA A 125 0.14 -14.70 5.52
CA ALA A 125 1.33 -13.86 5.57
C ALA A 125 2.52 -14.61 6.16
N ALA A 126 2.29 -15.45 7.18
CA ALA A 126 3.30 -16.31 7.79
C ALA A 126 3.89 -17.26 6.75
N GLN A 127 3.05 -17.90 5.94
CA GLN A 127 3.52 -18.80 4.87
C GLN A 127 4.49 -18.11 3.90
N ARG A 128 4.20 -16.87 3.48
CA ARG A 128 5.09 -16.11 2.60
C ARG A 128 6.33 -15.59 3.32
N HIS A 129 6.15 -15.14 4.57
CA HIS A 129 7.22 -14.55 5.36
C HIS A 129 8.24 -15.59 5.80
N VAL A 130 7.81 -16.77 6.27
CA VAL A 130 8.71 -17.81 6.78
C VAL A 130 9.72 -18.24 5.72
N LYS A 131 9.29 -18.44 4.47
CA LYS A 131 10.20 -18.81 3.37
C LYS A 131 11.30 -17.78 3.13
N PHE A 132 10.92 -16.51 3.02
CA PHE A 132 11.89 -15.44 2.84
C PHE A 132 12.75 -15.22 4.08
N CYS A 133 12.16 -15.35 5.27
CA CYS A 133 12.84 -15.09 6.53
C CYS A 133 13.87 -16.18 6.87
N GLU A 134 13.60 -17.43 6.47
CA GLU A 134 14.56 -18.53 6.55
C GLU A 134 15.81 -18.24 5.69
N GLU A 135 15.62 -17.89 4.42
CA GLU A 135 16.70 -17.51 3.50
C GLU A 135 17.50 -16.30 4.02
N GLN A 136 16.79 -15.29 4.51
CA GLN A 136 17.41 -14.09 5.07
C GLN A 136 18.17 -14.39 6.37
N ALA A 137 17.68 -15.28 7.22
CA ALA A 137 18.36 -15.69 8.45
C ALA A 137 19.65 -16.45 8.14
N ALA A 138 19.64 -17.35 7.15
CA ALA A 138 20.83 -18.03 6.66
C ALA A 138 21.89 -17.04 6.13
N CYS A 139 21.46 -15.98 5.45
CA CYS A 139 22.36 -14.94 4.94
C CYS A 139 22.87 -13.99 6.04
N CYS A 140 22.03 -13.62 7.02
CA CYS A 140 22.39 -12.71 8.10
C CYS A 140 23.45 -13.30 9.05
N ALA A 141 23.56 -14.62 9.16
CA ALA A 141 24.63 -15.28 9.93
C ALA A 141 26.05 -14.95 9.40
N PHE A 142 26.20 -14.55 8.13
CA PHE A 142 27.48 -14.16 7.55
C PHE A 142 27.84 -12.68 7.78
N ALA A 143 26.86 -11.81 8.03
CA ALA A 143 27.09 -10.36 8.21
C ALA A 143 27.51 -9.95 9.63
N VAL A 144 27.31 -10.83 10.63
CA VAL A 144 27.68 -10.56 12.03
C VAL A 144 29.20 -10.57 12.25
N LYS A 145 29.99 -11.18 11.35
CA LYS A 145 31.45 -11.28 11.51
C LYS A 145 32.22 -10.04 11.06
N THR A 146 31.64 -9.14 10.26
CA THR A 146 32.35 -7.96 9.70
C THR A 146 32.07 -6.65 10.43
N SER A 147 31.25 -6.64 11.50
CA SER A 147 30.96 -5.45 12.29
C SER A 147 31.54 -5.56 13.72
N ARG A 148 32.87 -5.64 13.80
CA ARG A 148 33.62 -5.25 15.00
C ARG A 148 34.77 -4.34 14.59
N GLN A 149 34.43 -3.17 14.06
CA GLN A 149 35.24 -1.93 14.13
C GLN A 149 34.51 -0.82 13.36
N GLY A 150 34.36 0.34 13.99
CA GLY A 150 34.00 1.58 13.30
C GLY A 150 32.62 2.16 13.63
N LEU A 151 32.62 3.07 14.61
CA LEU A 151 31.56 4.01 14.96
C LEU A 151 31.29 4.99 13.79
N GLY A 152 30.03 5.24 13.42
CA GLY A 152 29.71 6.32 12.47
C GLY A 152 28.27 6.32 11.93
N LYS A 153 27.49 7.30 12.36
CA LYS A 153 26.07 7.56 12.00
C LYS A 153 25.91 7.88 10.51
N GLN A 154 24.97 7.24 9.80
CA GLN A 154 24.03 7.80 8.79
C GLN A 154 23.16 6.66 8.15
N PRO A 155 22.02 6.97 7.49
CA PRO A 155 20.82 6.12 7.52
C PRO A 155 20.77 5.06 6.41
N ALA A 156 19.94 4.05 6.68
CA ALA A 156 19.65 2.92 5.81
C ALA A 156 19.11 3.32 4.43
N THR A 157 19.97 3.35 3.42
CA THR A 157 19.55 3.25 2.02
C THR A 157 19.71 1.81 1.55
N GLN A 158 18.57 1.14 1.40
CA GLN A 158 18.33 0.01 0.48
C GLN A 158 19.49 -1.00 0.32
N ARG A 159 19.54 -2.00 1.20
CA ARG A 159 20.18 -3.27 0.87
C ARG A 159 19.33 -3.98 -0.19
N LYS A 160 19.58 -3.68 -1.46
CA LYS A 160 19.22 -4.57 -2.56
C LYS A 160 20.30 -5.64 -2.63
N CYS A 161 19.92 -6.91 -2.46
CA CYS A 161 20.71 -8.00 -3.02
C CYS A 161 20.73 -7.81 -4.54
N PRO A 162 21.89 -7.67 -5.19
CA PRO A 162 21.95 -7.81 -6.63
C PRO A 162 21.77 -9.30 -6.94
N THR A 163 20.54 -9.74 -7.14
CA THR A 163 20.27 -11.01 -7.81
C THR A 163 20.85 -10.88 -9.22
N LEU A 164 22.00 -11.48 -9.46
CA LEU A 164 22.54 -11.62 -10.81
C LEU A 164 21.54 -12.48 -11.60
N THR A 165 20.72 -11.82 -12.40
CA THR A 165 19.85 -12.52 -13.34
C THR A 165 20.73 -13.20 -14.40
N PRO A 166 20.37 -14.40 -14.89
CA PRO A 166 21.14 -15.11 -15.92
C PRO A 166 21.36 -14.29 -17.21
N ALA A 167 20.55 -13.24 -17.42
CA ALA A 167 20.70 -12.27 -18.48
C ALA A 167 22.00 -11.43 -18.37
N VAL A 168 22.44 -11.06 -17.16
CA VAL A 168 23.69 -10.29 -16.96
C VAL A 168 24.91 -11.17 -17.24
N LEU A 169 24.83 -12.45 -16.88
CA LEU A 169 25.88 -13.44 -17.11
C LEU A 169 26.06 -13.75 -18.61
N SER A 170 24.95 -13.73 -19.37
CA SER A 170 24.95 -13.89 -20.82
C SER A 170 25.55 -12.69 -21.56
N LEU A 171 25.39 -11.48 -21.02
CA LEU A 171 25.97 -10.26 -21.61
C LEU A 171 27.48 -10.16 -21.35
N GLN A 172 27.93 -10.63 -20.19
CA GLN A 172 29.35 -10.68 -19.84
C GLN A 172 30.08 -11.75 -20.66
N LYS A 173 29.47 -12.92 -20.88
CA LYS A 173 30.01 -13.98 -21.73
C LYS A 173 30.15 -13.56 -23.20
N ARG A 174 29.18 -12.81 -23.74
CA ARG A 174 29.29 -12.21 -25.09
C ARG A 174 30.41 -11.17 -25.21
N ARG A 175 30.67 -10.38 -24.17
CA ARG A 175 31.77 -9.40 -24.17
C ARG A 175 33.15 -10.07 -24.16
N GLN A 176 33.29 -11.21 -23.49
CA GLN A 176 34.56 -11.94 -23.39
C GLN A 176 34.90 -12.72 -24.68
N GLU A 177 33.88 -13.13 -25.43
CA GLU A 177 34.03 -13.79 -26.74
C GLU A 177 34.38 -12.78 -27.86
N CYS A 178 33.94 -11.53 -27.74
CA CYS A 178 34.37 -10.45 -28.63
C CYS A 178 35.83 -10.01 -28.39
N ALA A 179 36.36 -10.18 -27.17
CA ALA A 179 37.73 -9.78 -26.83
C ALA A 179 38.79 -10.83 -27.23
N ASN A 180 38.41 -12.09 -27.43
CA ASN A 180 39.33 -13.17 -27.85
C ASN A 180 39.40 -13.39 -29.37
N ARG A 181 38.70 -12.59 -30.19
CA ARG A 181 38.73 -12.69 -31.66
C ARG A 181 39.69 -11.70 -32.34
N ASP A 182 40.37 -10.88 -31.56
CA ASP A 182 41.32 -9.86 -32.05
C ASP A 182 42.78 -10.20 -31.74
N GLU A 183 43.05 -11.42 -31.23
CA GLU A 183 44.41 -11.92 -31.00
C GLU A 183 44.60 -13.29 -31.68
N THR A 184 44.40 -13.34 -33.00
CA THR A 184 44.95 -14.40 -33.87
C THR A 184 45.25 -13.85 -35.25
#